data_AF-A0AAW1QI21-F1
#
_entry.id   AF-A0AAW1QI21-F1
#
_cell.length_a   1.000
_cell.length_b   1.000
_cell.length_c   1.000
_cell.angle_alpha   90.00
_cell.angle_beta   90.00
_cell.angle_gamma   90.00
#
_symmetry.space_group_name_H-M   'P 1'
#
loop_
_entity.id
_entity.type
_entity.pdbx_description
1 polymer ?
#
loop_
_entity_poly.entity_id
_entity_poly.type
_entity_poly.pdbx_seq_one_letter_code
_entity_poly.pdbx_strand_id
1 'polypeptide(L)'
;MFEKMLCNASMGALEHGSDGTCGSASSAPAQVGVELCMDDIPELHGASKRLKAGITITLHPSNVTAAAAVASGLPLRSHILTEPQTAGGLLAGFHDSQVVACVSRTKLVCYLQACSIGKICSSLEPSLLITLT
;
A
#
# COMPACT_ATOMS: atom_id res chain seq x y z
N MET A 1 18.40 -9.99 4.40
CA MET A 1 17.46 -10.04 5.54
C MET A 1 16.49 -8.88 5.30
N PHE A 2 15.27 -9.18 4.87
CA PHE A 2 14.30 -8.16 4.49
C PHE A 2 13.72 -7.55 5.76
N GLU A 3 13.87 -6.24 5.94
CA GLU A 3 13.32 -5.55 7.12
C GLU A 3 11.81 -5.39 6.97
N LYS A 4 11.14 -5.55 8.11
CA LYS A 4 9.70 -5.62 8.19
C LYS A 4 9.11 -4.21 8.10
N MET A 5 8.43 -3.96 7.00
CA MET A 5 7.79 -2.69 6.64
C MET A 5 6.35 -2.67 7.18
N LEU A 6 6.04 -1.79 8.13
CA LEU A 6 4.65 -1.43 8.46
C LEU A 6 4.22 -0.22 7.64
N CYS A 7 3.04 -0.31 7.06
CA CYS A 7 2.44 0.69 6.17
C CYS A 7 1.12 1.20 6.78
N ASN A 8 0.78 2.44 6.42
CA ASN A 8 -0.51 3.08 6.65
C ASN A 8 -1.39 2.88 5.41
N ALA A 9 -2.63 2.50 5.66
CA ALA A 9 -3.70 2.65 4.71
C ALA A 9 -4.80 3.35 5.52
N SER A 10 -4.79 4.68 5.45
CA SER A 10 -5.59 5.60 6.27
C SER A 10 -7.03 5.61 5.77
N MET A 11 -8.01 5.18 6.58
CA MET A 11 -9.41 5.11 6.13
C MET A 11 -10.05 6.48 6.23
N GLY A 12 -10.13 7.21 5.10
CA GLY A 12 -10.92 8.43 5.00
C GLY A 12 -12.39 8.16 5.37
N ALA A 13 -12.96 9.04 6.20
CA ALA A 13 -14.26 8.94 6.83
C ALA A 13 -15.37 8.30 5.96
N LEU A 14 -15.68 7.03 6.24
CA LEU A 14 -16.96 6.42 5.91
C LEU A 14 -17.95 6.75 7.03
N GLU A 15 -18.28 8.04 7.18
CA GLU A 15 -19.40 8.44 8.04
C GLU A 15 -20.70 8.19 7.26
N HIS A 16 -21.29 7.01 7.47
CA HIS A 16 -22.69 6.80 7.10
C HIS A 16 -23.56 7.56 8.10
N GLY A 17 -24.20 8.62 7.59
CA GLY A 17 -25.19 9.41 8.28
C GLY A 17 -26.23 8.54 8.97
N SER A 18 -26.42 8.84 10.25
CA SER A 18 -27.45 8.30 11.12
C SER A 18 -28.83 8.79 10.68
N ASP A 19 -29.61 7.95 10.01
CA ASP A 19 -31.06 8.07 9.98
C ASP A 19 -31.67 6.67 10.12
N GLY A 20 -32.35 6.47 11.25
CA GLY A 20 -32.92 5.18 11.62
C GLY A 20 -34.03 4.76 10.67
N THR A 21 -33.81 3.69 9.91
CA THR A 21 -34.89 2.80 9.46
C THR A 21 -34.32 1.39 9.29
N CYS A 22 -34.88 0.44 10.04
CA CYS A 22 -34.59 -0.99 9.92
C CYS A 22 -35.04 -1.50 8.55
N GLY A 23 -34.08 -1.70 7.65
CA GLY A 23 -34.24 -2.43 6.39
C GLY A 23 -32.95 -3.18 6.10
N SER A 24 -33.08 -4.45 5.73
CA SER A 24 -32.02 -5.43 5.49
C SER A 24 -30.75 -4.84 4.84
N ALA A 25 -29.77 -4.44 5.65
CA ALA A 25 -28.50 -3.92 5.15
C ALA A 25 -27.66 -5.08 4.60
N SER A 26 -27.80 -5.32 3.31
CA SER A 26 -26.75 -5.96 2.51
C SER A 26 -25.50 -5.10 2.65
N SER A 27 -24.59 -5.45 3.56
CA SER A 27 -23.26 -4.84 3.67
C SER A 27 -22.41 -5.27 2.47
N ALA A 28 -22.71 -4.70 1.30
CA ALA A 28 -21.79 -4.80 0.18
C ALA A 28 -20.44 -4.23 0.67
N PRO A 29 -19.31 -4.95 0.49
CA PRO A 29 -18.02 -4.39 0.84
C PRO A 29 -17.85 -3.08 0.08
N ALA A 30 -17.62 -1.98 0.80
CA ALA A 30 -17.32 -0.70 0.17
C ALA A 30 -16.08 -0.91 -0.72
N GLN A 31 -16.18 -0.52 -1.98
CA GLN A 31 -15.05 -0.61 -2.89
C GLN A 31 -14.02 0.42 -2.46
N VAL A 32 -12.86 -0.07 -2.03
CA VAL A 32 -11.75 0.75 -1.53
C VAL A 32 -10.57 0.66 -2.48
N GLY A 33 -9.89 1.79 -2.66
CA GLY A 33 -8.60 1.89 -3.33
C GLY A 33 -7.53 2.41 -2.38
N VAL A 34 -6.29 2.43 -2.83
CA VAL A 34 -5.16 2.99 -2.09
C VAL A 34 -4.37 3.98 -2.94
N GLU A 35 -3.93 5.05 -2.30
CA GLU A 35 -2.97 6.00 -2.85
C GLU A 35 -1.64 5.78 -2.13
N LEU A 36 -0.57 5.52 -2.87
CA LEU A 36 0.77 5.27 -2.34
C LEU A 36 1.72 6.37 -2.76
N CYS A 37 2.40 6.97 -1.78
CA CYS A 37 3.48 7.93 -2.00
C CYS A 37 4.79 7.19 -2.27
N MET A 38 5.29 7.27 -3.50
CA MET A 38 6.51 6.56 -3.91
C MET A 38 7.75 7.00 -3.13
N ASP A 39 7.78 8.23 -2.63
CA ASP A 39 8.90 8.78 -1.86
C ASP A 39 8.92 8.31 -0.40
N ASP A 40 7.78 7.88 0.13
CA ASP A 40 7.70 7.38 1.50
C ASP A 40 8.01 5.88 1.59
N ILE A 41 8.02 5.16 0.46
CA ILE A 41 8.30 3.72 0.42
C ILE A 41 9.79 3.47 0.71
N PRO A 42 10.14 2.80 1.82
CA PRO A 42 11.53 2.54 2.15
C PRO A 42 12.09 1.48 1.19
N GLU A 43 13.09 1.88 0.42
CA GLU A 43 13.81 0.98 -0.49
C GLU A 43 15.02 0.35 0.20
N LEU A 44 15.28 -0.93 -0.09
CA LEU A 44 16.55 -1.56 0.32
C LEU A 44 17.71 -0.88 -0.42
N HIS A 45 18.81 -0.64 0.30
CA HIS A 45 20.00 -0.03 -0.30
C HIS A 45 20.43 -0.75 -1.58
N GLY A 46 20.54 0.00 -2.68
CA GLY A 46 20.96 -0.52 -3.98
C GLY A 46 19.88 -1.21 -4.81
N ALA A 47 18.65 -1.35 -4.31
CA ALA A 47 17.55 -1.99 -5.04
C ALA A 47 17.21 -1.22 -6.34
N SER A 48 16.99 0.09 -6.25
CA SER A 48 16.83 0.97 -7.40
C SER A 48 18.01 0.92 -8.38
N LYS A 49 19.24 0.77 -7.89
CA LYS A 49 20.44 0.69 -8.75
C LYS A 49 20.46 -0.60 -9.57
N ARG A 50 20.09 -1.74 -8.96
CA ARG A 50 19.98 -3.03 -9.65
C ARG A 50 18.93 -2.99 -10.76
N LEU A 51 17.76 -2.44 -10.44
CA LEU A 51 16.67 -2.32 -11.39
C LEU A 51 17.05 -1.42 -12.58
N LYS A 52 17.68 -0.27 -12.34
CA LYS A 52 18.21 0.62 -13.38
C LYS A 52 19.29 -0.04 -14.25
N ALA A 53 20.04 -1.00 -13.70
CA ALA A 53 21.03 -1.79 -14.43
C ALA A 53 20.42 -2.96 -15.21
N GLY A 54 19.09 -3.12 -15.22
CA GLY A 54 18.40 -4.23 -15.89
C GLY A 54 18.56 -5.58 -15.18
N ILE A 55 19.02 -5.58 -13.93
CA ILE A 55 19.22 -6.81 -13.15
C ILE A 55 17.94 -7.10 -12.38
N THR A 56 17.02 -7.80 -13.03
CA THR A 56 15.75 -8.26 -12.44
C THR A 56 15.76 -9.77 -12.25
N ILE A 57 14.85 -10.28 -11.42
CA ILE A 57 14.64 -11.72 -11.30
C ILE A 57 13.60 -12.22 -12.32
N THR A 58 13.53 -13.54 -12.53
CA THR A 58 12.62 -14.19 -13.50
C THR A 58 11.15 -13.82 -13.33
N LEU A 59 10.70 -13.59 -12.09
CA LEU A 59 9.29 -13.30 -11.78
C LEU A 59 8.91 -11.83 -12.02
N HIS A 60 9.87 -10.97 -12.31
CA HIS A 60 9.63 -9.53 -12.47
C HIS A 60 8.63 -9.21 -13.59
N PRO A 61 8.74 -9.76 -14.82
CA PRO A 61 7.82 -9.40 -15.91
C PRO A 61 6.36 -9.80 -15.64
N SER A 62 6.14 -10.96 -15.02
CA SER A 62 4.80 -11.39 -14.63
C SER A 62 4.20 -10.50 -13.55
N ASN A 63 5.00 -10.05 -12.58
CA ASN A 63 4.53 -9.18 -11.51
C ASN A 63 4.23 -7.76 -12.02
N VAL A 64 5.03 -7.22 -12.95
CA VAL A 64 4.73 -5.94 -13.63
C VAL A 64 3.38 -6.03 -14.36
N THR A 65 3.13 -7.14 -15.06
CA THR A 65 1.88 -7.35 -15.80
C THR A 65 0.68 -7.41 -14.85
N ALA A 66 0.81 -8.13 -13.74
CA ALA A 66 -0.24 -8.21 -12.71
C ALA A 66 -0.48 -6.86 -12.03
N ALA A 67 0.57 -6.10 -11.73
CA ALA A 67 0.45 -4.76 -11.13
C ALA A 67 -0.26 -3.78 -12.07
N ALA A 68 0.03 -3.82 -13.37
CA ALA A 68 -0.63 -2.97 -14.36
C ALA A 68 -2.14 -3.23 -14.50
N ALA A 69 -2.64 -4.39 -14.04
CA ALA A 69 -4.08 -4.70 -14.06
C ALA A 69 -4.86 -4.00 -12.94
N VAL A 70 -4.18 -3.53 -11.88
CA VAL A 70 -4.81 -2.95 -10.68
C VAL A 70 -4.32 -1.54 -10.34
N ALA A 71 -3.26 -1.08 -11.02
CA ALA A 71 -2.63 0.20 -10.81
C ALA A 71 -2.52 1.00 -12.12
N SER A 72 -2.82 2.30 -12.06
CA SER A 72 -2.63 3.19 -13.21
C SER A 72 -1.28 3.89 -13.17
N GLY A 73 -0.77 4.26 -14.36
CA GLY A 73 0.35 5.19 -14.48
C GLY A 73 1.69 4.73 -13.90
N LEU A 74 1.93 3.42 -13.79
CA LEU A 74 3.15 2.85 -13.20
C LEU A 74 4.43 3.36 -13.90
N PRO A 75 5.23 4.26 -13.29
CA PRO A 75 6.51 4.67 -13.86
C PRO A 75 7.55 3.55 -13.72
N LEU A 76 8.65 3.60 -14.47
CA LEU A 76 9.74 2.61 -14.31
C LEU A 76 10.22 2.48 -12.86
N ARG A 77 10.18 3.56 -12.08
CA ARG A 77 10.53 3.55 -10.64
C ARG A 77 9.63 2.62 -9.83
N SER A 78 8.35 2.49 -10.18
CA SER A 78 7.42 1.61 -9.44
C SER A 78 7.63 0.13 -9.71
N HIS A 79 8.44 -0.24 -10.70
CA HIS A 79 8.78 -1.65 -10.94
C HIS A 79 9.47 -2.29 -9.72
N ILE A 80 10.08 -1.48 -8.84
CA ILE A 80 10.62 -1.99 -7.57
C ILE A 80 9.53 -2.59 -6.66
N LEU A 81 8.29 -2.10 -6.75
CA LEU A 81 7.15 -2.63 -5.99
C LEU A 81 6.70 -4.01 -6.49
N THR A 82 7.19 -4.42 -7.66
CA THR A 82 6.85 -5.70 -8.29
C THR A 82 7.91 -6.76 -8.06
N GLU A 83 9.03 -6.40 -7.43
CA GLU A 83 10.00 -7.38 -6.93
C GLU A 83 9.37 -8.20 -5.80
N PRO A 84 9.40 -9.55 -5.87
CA PRO A 84 8.85 -10.36 -4.81
C PRO A 84 9.68 -10.18 -3.54
N GLN A 85 8.98 -10.05 -2.42
CA GLN A 85 9.59 -9.92 -1.11
C GLN A 85 9.53 -11.28 -0.40
N THR A 86 10.65 -12.01 -0.36
CA THR A 86 10.74 -13.21 0.50
C THR A 86 10.86 -12.78 1.95
N ALA A 87 9.95 -13.22 2.82
CA ALA A 87 9.91 -12.79 4.23
C ALA A 87 9.87 -11.26 4.38
N GLY A 88 8.97 -10.64 3.62
CA GLY A 88 8.79 -9.19 3.58
C GLY A 88 8.21 -8.55 4.83
N GLY A 89 7.79 -7.29 4.67
CA GLY A 89 7.14 -6.51 5.71
C GLY A 89 5.69 -6.85 6.00
N LEU A 90 5.15 -6.18 7.03
CA LEU A 90 3.74 -6.23 7.39
C LEU A 90 2.97 -5.02 6.82
N LEU A 91 2.26 -5.17 5.72
CA LEU A 91 1.34 -4.13 5.23
C LEU A 91 0.06 -4.10 6.08
N ALA A 92 -0.34 -2.94 6.59
CA ALA A 92 -1.54 -2.79 7.44
C ALA A 92 -2.33 -1.51 7.11
N GLY A 93 -3.62 -1.50 7.44
CA GLY A 93 -4.49 -0.33 7.35
C GLY A 93 -4.94 0.10 8.74
N PHE A 94 -5.00 1.42 8.98
CA PHE A 94 -5.38 1.99 10.27
C PHE A 94 -6.27 3.20 10.04
N HIS A 95 -7.13 3.53 11.01
CA HIS A 95 -7.77 4.85 11.00
C HIS A 95 -6.72 5.94 11.23
N ASP A 96 -6.88 7.11 10.59
CA ASP A 96 -5.93 8.23 10.63
C ASP A 96 -5.48 8.58 12.05
N SER A 97 -6.41 8.56 13.00
CA SER A 97 -6.15 8.85 14.42
C SER A 97 -5.19 7.87 15.11
N GLN A 98 -4.98 6.67 14.55
CA GLN A 98 -4.16 5.61 15.14
C GLN A 98 -2.78 5.49 14.49
N VAL A 99 -2.61 6.00 13.26
CA VAL A 99 -1.40 5.81 12.44
C VAL A 99 -0.13 6.21 13.19
N VAL A 100 -0.11 7.42 13.76
CA VAL A 100 1.07 7.97 14.44
C VAL A 100 1.45 7.12 15.66
N ALA A 101 0.45 6.71 16.46
CA ALA A 101 0.67 5.89 17.64
C ALA A 101 1.18 4.49 17.26
N CYS A 102 0.58 3.86 16.25
CA CYS A 102 0.97 2.54 15.74
C CYS A 102 2.40 2.55 15.17
N VAL A 103 2.74 3.52 14.32
CA VAL A 103 4.09 3.66 13.75
C VAL A 103 5.11 3.87 14.87
N SER A 104 4.83 4.76 15.82
CA SER A 104 5.73 5.04 16.95
C SER A 104 5.97 3.80 17.79
N ARG A 105 4.92 3.06 18.14
CA ARG A 105 5.03 1.81 18.92
C ARG A 105 5.80 0.74 18.17
N THR A 106 5.62 0.67 16.87
CA THR A 106 6.28 -0.27 15.98
C THR A 106 7.78 0.00 15.89
N LYS A 107 8.18 1.28 15.77
CA LYS A 107 9.59 1.68 15.83
C LYS A 107 10.25 1.29 17.16
N LEU A 108 9.54 1.42 18.27
CA LEU A 108 10.04 1.05 19.60
C LEU A 108 10.31 -0.45 19.77
N VAL A 109 9.67 -1.32 18.99
CA VAL A 109 9.92 -2.78 19.00
C VAL A 109 10.92 -3.21 17.91
N CYS A 110 11.84 -2.31 17.55
CA CYS A 110 12.94 -2.50 16.59
C CYS A 110 12.54 -2.63 15.11
N TYR A 111 11.41 -2.03 14.70
CA TYR A 111 11.10 -1.81 13.28
C TYR A 111 11.29 -0.35 12.91
N LEU A 112 12.55 0.08 12.86
CA LEU A 112 12.91 1.50 12.73
C LEU A 112 12.39 2.14 11.43
N GLN A 113 12.28 1.35 10.36
CA GLN A 113 11.80 1.76 9.05
C GLN A 113 10.27 1.76 8.92
N ALA A 114 9.51 1.50 9.99
CA ALA A 114 8.05 1.59 9.96
C ALA A 114 7.61 3.02 9.60
N CYS A 115 6.71 3.16 8.63
CA CYS A 115 6.30 4.46 8.12
C CYS A 115 4.88 4.41 7.53
N SER A 116 4.27 5.58 7.40
CA SER A 116 3.11 5.73 6.53
C SER A 116 3.62 5.84 5.09
N ILE A 117 3.04 5.10 4.14
CA ILE A 117 3.42 5.18 2.72
C ILE A 117 2.22 5.56 1.83
N GLY A 118 1.07 5.88 2.42
CA GLY A 118 -0.16 6.07 1.66
C GLY A 118 -1.42 6.15 2.51
N LYS A 119 -2.57 6.09 1.83
CA LYS A 119 -3.92 6.16 2.41
C LYS A 119 -4.91 5.27 1.67
N ILE A 120 -5.99 4.87 2.34
CA ILE A 120 -7.15 4.20 1.74
C ILE A 120 -8.13 5.29 1.30
N CYS A 121 -8.59 5.19 0.06
CA CYS A 121 -9.61 6.06 -0.50
C CYS A 121 -10.85 5.23 -0.86
N SER A 122 -12.02 5.86 -0.89
CA SER A 122 -13.18 5.26 -1.57
C SER A 122 -12.88 5.16 -3.06
N SER A 123 -12.97 3.98 -3.65
CA SER A 123 -12.82 3.83 -5.10
C SER A 123 -14.20 3.82 -5.76
N LEU A 124 -14.37 4.68 -6.77
CA LEU A 124 -15.56 4.73 -7.63
C LEU A 124 -15.38 3.89 -8.92
N GLU A 125 -14.15 3.44 -9.20
CA GLU A 125 -13.78 2.70 -10.42
C GLU A 125 -13.34 1.28 -10.07
N PRO A 126 -14.06 0.23 -10.53
CA PRO A 126 -13.81 -1.13 -10.06
C PRO A 126 -12.42 -1.70 -10.40
N SER A 127 -11.81 -1.17 -11.45
CA SER A 127 -10.53 -1.64 -11.99
C SER A 127 -9.32 -0.87 -11.47
N LEU A 128 -9.52 0.31 -10.87
CA LEU A 128 -8.43 1.14 -10.37
C LEU A 128 -8.36 1.07 -8.84
N LEU A 129 -7.49 0.19 -8.36
CA LEU A 129 -7.34 -0.08 -6.93
C LEU A 129 -6.13 0.63 -6.34
N ILE A 130 -5.11 0.94 -7.13
CA ILE A 130 -3.86 1.54 -6.67
C ILE A 130 -3.52 2.76 -7.51
N THR A 131 -3.30 3.90 -6.86
CA THR A 131 -2.73 5.11 -7.46
C THR A 131 -1.36 5.37 -6.86
N LEU A 132 -0.38 5.72 -7.68
CA LEU A 132 0.95 6.11 -7.23
C LEU A 132 1.11 7.63 -7.36
N THR A 133 1.57 8.27 -6.29
CA THR A 133 1.87 9.70 -6.21
C THR A 133 3.34 9.94 -5.96
#